data_AF-A0A1A0MT96-F1
#
_entry.id   AF-A0A1A0MT96-F1
#
_cell.length_a   1.000
_cell.length_b   1.000
_cell.length_c   1.000
_cell.angle_alpha   90.00
_cell.angle_beta   90.00
_cell.angle_gamma   90.00
#
_symmetry.space_group_name_H-M   'P 1'
#
loop_
_entity.id
_entity.type
_entity.pdbx_description
1 polymer ?
#
loop_
_entity_poly.entity_id
_entity_poly.type
_entity_poly.pdbx_seq_one_letter_code
_entity_poly.pdbx_strand_id
1 'polypeptide(L)'
;MPSRALITAEAAELLRALQNQHGPLMFHQSGGCCDGSSPMCYPDGDFIVGDRDVLLAVLDVGSDGVPVWISGPQFEAWQHTQLIIDVVVGRGSGFSLEAPEGKRFLSRGRVFSEAENAALVAQPPVTGAQYAQGVRPVRDGTLIVDHAEEACPVPGVRPLA
;
A
#
# COMPACT_ATOMS: atom_id res chain seq x y z
N MET A 1 -10.95 12.25 2.72
CA MET A 1 -9.89 11.94 3.72
C MET A 1 -8.64 11.60 2.92
N PRO A 2 -7.41 11.82 3.38
CA PRO A 2 -6.27 11.27 2.64
C PRO A 2 -6.31 9.73 2.71
N SER A 3 -5.97 9.06 1.61
CA SER A 3 -5.76 7.61 1.64
C SER A 3 -4.49 7.26 2.42
N ARG A 4 -4.48 6.10 3.09
CA ARG A 4 -3.28 5.60 3.78
C ARG A 4 -2.31 4.87 2.86
N ALA A 5 -2.78 4.39 1.71
CA ALA A 5 -1.94 3.75 0.71
C ALA A 5 -2.27 4.22 -0.71
N LEU A 6 -1.23 4.44 -1.50
CA LEU A 6 -1.26 4.76 -2.93
C LEU A 6 -0.37 3.77 -3.69
N ILE A 7 -0.48 3.76 -5.01
CA ILE A 7 0.37 2.99 -5.91
C ILE A 7 0.85 3.86 -7.07
N THR A 8 2.09 3.67 -7.54
CA THR A 8 2.57 4.37 -8.73
C THR A 8 1.94 3.82 -10.01
N ALA A 9 1.90 4.60 -11.08
CA ALA A 9 1.39 4.14 -12.38
C ALA A 9 2.11 2.88 -12.88
N GLU A 10 3.44 2.84 -12.76
CA GLU A 10 4.25 1.68 -13.18
C GLU A 10 3.94 0.43 -12.33
N ALA A 11 3.81 0.60 -11.01
CA ALA A 11 3.43 -0.50 -10.12
C ALA A 11 2.00 -0.99 -10.39
N ALA A 12 1.07 -0.08 -10.73
CA ALA A 12 -0.29 -0.43 -11.10
C ALA A 12 -0.35 -1.22 -12.43
N GLU A 13 0.51 -0.90 -13.40
CA GLU A 13 0.61 -1.68 -14.65
C GLU A 13 1.09 -3.10 -14.41
N LEU A 14 2.15 -3.27 -13.60
CA LEU A 14 2.60 -4.60 -13.18
C LEU A 14 1.47 -5.35 -12.45
N LEU A 15 0.79 -4.68 -11.52
CA LEU A 15 -0.30 -5.28 -10.76
C LEU A 15 -1.45 -5.76 -11.66
N ARG A 16 -1.83 -5.00 -12.70
CA ARG A 16 -2.82 -5.44 -13.70
C ARG A 16 -2.33 -6.67 -14.48
N ALA A 17 -1.06 -6.69 -14.87
CA ALA A 17 -0.50 -7.84 -15.57
C ALA A 17 -0.52 -9.11 -14.70
N LEU A 18 -0.24 -8.97 -13.40
CA LEU A 18 -0.35 -10.07 -12.44
C LEU A 18 -1.82 -10.47 -12.22
N GLN A 19 -2.76 -9.52 -12.13
CA GLN A 19 -4.19 -9.82 -12.00
C GLN A 19 -4.71 -10.63 -13.19
N ASN A 20 -4.27 -10.31 -14.40
CA ASN A 20 -4.66 -11.05 -15.60
C ASN A 20 -4.16 -12.51 -15.60
N GLN A 21 -3.06 -12.78 -14.89
CA GLN A 21 -2.45 -14.12 -14.82
C GLN A 21 -2.97 -14.93 -13.63
N HIS A 22 -3.23 -14.29 -12.50
CA HIS A 22 -3.47 -14.96 -11.23
C HIS A 22 -4.87 -14.70 -10.64
N GLY A 23 -5.66 -13.81 -11.24
CA GLY A 23 -6.97 -13.40 -10.73
C GLY A 23 -6.88 -12.28 -9.68
N PRO A 24 -7.87 -12.17 -8.77
CA PRO A 24 -7.86 -11.18 -7.71
C PRO A 24 -6.60 -11.28 -6.84
N LEU A 25 -6.04 -10.13 -6.46
CA LEU A 25 -4.80 -10.03 -5.71
C LEU A 25 -4.99 -9.22 -4.42
N MET A 26 -4.05 -9.36 -3.50
CA MET A 26 -3.94 -8.56 -2.29
C MET A 26 -2.48 -8.19 -2.02
N PHE A 27 -2.28 -7.11 -1.26
CA PHE A 27 -1.00 -6.81 -0.65
C PHE A 27 -1.03 -7.04 0.86
N HIS A 28 0.09 -7.52 1.41
CA HIS A 28 0.39 -7.38 2.83
C HIS A 28 1.74 -6.70 3.02
N GLN A 29 1.76 -5.58 3.73
CA GLN A 29 2.96 -4.84 4.09
C GLN A 29 3.73 -5.61 5.17
N SER A 30 4.87 -6.17 4.77
CA SER A 30 5.75 -6.90 5.68
C SER A 30 6.58 -5.95 6.56
N GLY A 31 6.83 -6.38 7.80
CA GLY A 31 7.76 -5.74 8.72
C GLY A 31 9.11 -6.43 8.62
N GLY A 32 10.15 -5.71 8.21
CA GLY A 32 11.44 -6.32 7.88
C GLY A 32 12.26 -6.75 9.11
N CYS A 33 12.85 -7.95 9.04
CA CYS A 33 14.01 -8.37 9.84
C CYS A 33 15.29 -8.50 8.97
N CYS A 34 15.18 -8.80 7.65
CA CYS A 34 16.37 -9.03 6.80
C CYS A 34 16.40 -8.27 5.45
N ASP A 35 15.27 -7.92 4.81
CA ASP A 35 15.25 -7.25 3.49
C ASP A 35 14.58 -5.86 3.49
N GLY A 36 14.29 -5.32 4.68
CA GLY A 36 13.47 -4.12 4.84
C GLY A 36 11.96 -4.43 4.75
N SER A 37 11.14 -3.41 5.01
CA SER A 37 9.68 -3.51 4.86
C SER A 37 9.32 -3.46 3.37
N SER A 38 8.67 -4.49 2.84
CA SER A 38 8.21 -4.51 1.43
C SER A 38 6.72 -4.86 1.32
N PRO A 39 5.98 -4.29 0.35
CA PRO A 39 4.63 -4.71 0.04
C PRO A 39 4.71 -6.05 -0.68
N MET A 40 4.18 -7.09 -0.05
CA MET A 40 4.18 -8.44 -0.64
C MET A 40 2.86 -8.67 -1.37
N CYS A 41 2.91 -9.07 -2.64
CA CYS A 41 1.76 -9.31 -3.49
C CYS A 41 1.41 -10.80 -3.54
N TYR A 42 0.15 -11.14 -3.24
CA TYR A 42 -0.38 -12.50 -3.19
C TYR A 42 -1.70 -12.61 -3.96
N PRO A 43 -2.12 -13.81 -4.40
CA PRO A 43 -3.52 -14.04 -4.73
C PRO A 43 -4.42 -13.68 -3.55
N ASP A 44 -5.59 -13.10 -3.81
CA ASP A 44 -6.51 -12.69 -2.75
C ASP A 44 -6.95 -13.90 -1.90
N GLY A 45 -6.74 -13.80 -0.58
CA GLY A 45 -7.04 -14.86 0.38
C GLY A 45 -5.90 -15.85 0.68
N ASP A 46 -4.79 -15.84 -0.08
CA ASP A 46 -3.65 -16.75 0.17
C ASP A 46 -2.82 -16.31 1.38
N PHE A 47 -2.80 -15.01 1.69
CA PHE A 47 -2.27 -14.51 2.95
C PHE A 47 -3.39 -14.39 3.99
N ILE A 48 -3.22 -15.04 5.14
CA ILE A 48 -4.20 -15.00 6.23
C ILE A 48 -4.17 -13.63 6.89
N VAL A 49 -5.23 -12.84 6.69
CA VAL A 49 -5.46 -11.58 7.40
C VAL A 49 -5.95 -11.87 8.82
N GLY A 50 -5.17 -11.46 9.82
CA GLY A 50 -5.53 -11.58 11.23
C GLY A 50 -6.54 -10.53 11.69
N ASP A 51 -7.23 -10.79 12.80
CA ASP A 51 -8.24 -9.90 13.36
C ASP A 51 -7.75 -8.45 13.60
N ARG A 52 -6.46 -8.31 13.94
CA ARG A 52 -5.80 -7.03 14.24
C ARG A 52 -5.06 -6.43 13.05
N ASP A 53 -5.06 -7.08 11.91
CA ASP A 53 -4.52 -6.47 10.69
C ASP A 53 -5.41 -5.30 10.27
N VAL A 54 -4.80 -4.31 9.67
CA VAL A 54 -5.43 -3.04 9.33
C VAL A 54 -5.45 -2.89 7.82
N LEU A 55 -6.62 -2.60 7.27
CA LEU A 55 -6.79 -2.27 5.86
C LEU A 55 -6.38 -0.81 5.65
N LEU A 56 -5.26 -0.59 4.96
CA LEU A 56 -4.76 0.75 4.66
C LEU A 56 -5.57 1.41 3.54
N ALA A 57 -5.83 0.66 2.48
CA ALA A 57 -6.64 1.10 1.35
C ALA A 57 -7.10 -0.12 0.52
N VAL A 58 -8.01 0.12 -0.41
CA VAL A 58 -8.31 -0.80 -1.51
C VAL A 58 -7.95 -0.08 -2.80
N LEU A 59 -6.79 -0.41 -3.38
CA LEU A 59 -6.25 0.24 -4.57
C LEU A 59 -7.21 0.14 -5.74
N ASP A 60 -7.38 1.23 -6.46
CA ASP A 60 -8.22 1.32 -7.66
C ASP A 60 -7.49 0.77 -8.89
N VAL A 61 -7.18 -0.52 -8.85
CA VAL A 61 -6.49 -1.26 -9.91
C VAL A 61 -7.26 -2.53 -10.24
N GLY A 62 -7.68 -2.66 -11.50
CA GLY A 62 -8.58 -3.74 -11.94
C GLY A 62 -10.05 -3.44 -11.61
N SER A 63 -10.93 -4.43 -11.77
CA SER A 63 -12.38 -4.28 -11.54
C SER A 63 -12.77 -4.31 -10.06
N ASP A 64 -12.10 -5.14 -9.28
CA ASP A 64 -12.54 -5.48 -7.92
C ASP A 64 -11.79 -4.68 -6.83
N GLY A 65 -10.71 -4.00 -7.24
CA GLY A 65 -9.76 -3.32 -6.38
C GLY A 65 -8.82 -4.29 -5.67
N VAL A 66 -7.70 -3.77 -5.15
CA VAL A 66 -6.66 -4.60 -4.49
C VAL A 66 -6.48 -4.14 -3.04
N PRO A 67 -6.88 -4.94 -2.04
CA PRO A 67 -6.74 -4.56 -0.64
C PRO A 67 -5.27 -4.56 -0.22
N VAL A 68 -4.88 -3.55 0.58
CA VAL A 68 -3.54 -3.40 1.15
C VAL A 68 -3.61 -3.52 2.66
N TRP A 69 -3.07 -4.61 3.18
CA TRP A 69 -3.07 -4.91 4.60
C TRP A 69 -1.72 -4.59 5.24
N ILE A 70 -1.75 -4.31 6.54
CA ILE A 70 -0.56 -4.21 7.39
C ILE A 70 -0.91 -4.77 8.77
N SER A 71 0.06 -5.33 9.48
CA SER A 71 -0.21 -5.82 10.83
C SER A 71 -0.47 -4.69 11.82
N GLY A 72 -1.29 -4.95 12.84
CA GLY A 72 -1.63 -3.95 13.88
C GLY A 72 -0.41 -3.26 14.52
N PRO A 73 0.61 -3.99 15.00
CA PRO A 73 1.81 -3.36 15.58
C PRO A 73 2.59 -2.48 14.59
N GLN A 74 2.65 -2.88 13.32
CA GLN A 74 3.27 -2.06 12.29
C GLN A 74 2.42 -0.83 11.97
N PHE A 75 1.10 -0.96 11.92
CA PHE A 75 0.20 0.18 11.77
C PHE A 75 0.42 1.20 12.90
N GLU A 76 0.47 0.78 14.16
CA GLU A 76 0.71 1.67 15.29
C GLU A 76 2.00 2.48 15.13
N ALA A 77 3.07 1.85 14.61
CA ALA A 77 4.35 2.48 14.34
C ALA A 77 4.34 3.43 13.13
N TRP A 78 3.55 3.14 12.09
CA TRP A 78 3.62 3.84 10.79
C TRP A 78 2.37 4.65 10.42
N GLN A 79 1.34 4.70 11.27
CA GLN A 79 0.03 5.33 10.99
C GLN A 79 0.06 6.81 10.58
N HIS A 80 1.17 7.51 10.86
CA HIS A 80 1.42 8.90 10.49
C HIS A 80 2.14 9.06 9.14
N THR A 81 2.34 7.96 8.41
CA THR A 81 2.98 7.90 7.09
C THR A 81 2.02 7.29 6.07
N GLN A 82 1.91 7.94 4.91
CA GLN A 82 1.27 7.40 3.73
C GLN A 82 2.21 6.40 3.05
N LEU A 83 1.72 5.19 2.84
CA LEU A 83 2.41 4.18 2.05
C LEU A 83 2.21 4.48 0.56
N ILE A 84 3.29 4.45 -0.21
CA ILE A 84 3.25 4.52 -1.67
C ILE A 84 3.92 3.25 -2.18
N ILE A 85 3.15 2.39 -2.82
CA ILE A 85 3.63 1.16 -3.45
C ILE A 85 4.21 1.53 -4.81
N ASP A 86 5.50 1.29 -4.97
CA ASP A 86 6.21 1.48 -6.22
C ASP A 86 6.79 0.16 -6.71
N VAL A 87 7.42 0.15 -7.88
CA VAL A 87 8.07 -1.02 -8.46
C VAL A 87 9.47 -0.66 -8.95
N VAL A 88 10.40 -1.59 -8.79
CA VAL A 88 11.75 -1.48 -9.37
C VAL A 88 12.19 -2.81 -9.95
N VAL A 89 13.12 -2.76 -10.91
CA VAL A 89 13.83 -3.97 -11.38
C VAL A 89 14.71 -4.48 -10.25
N GLY A 90 14.66 -5.80 -10.02
CA GLY A 90 15.48 -6.44 -8.99
C GLY A 90 14.85 -7.72 -8.47
N ARG A 91 15.63 -8.43 -7.65
CA ARG A 91 15.16 -9.65 -7.01
C ARG A 91 14.14 -9.31 -5.92
N GLY A 92 12.88 -9.70 -6.14
CA GLY A 92 11.83 -9.69 -5.12
C GLY A 92 12.00 -10.83 -4.12
N SER A 93 11.20 -10.79 -3.06
CA SER A 93 11.06 -11.93 -2.15
C SER A 93 10.44 -13.10 -2.91
N GLY A 94 10.95 -14.33 -2.70
CA GLY A 94 10.48 -15.53 -3.41
C GLY A 94 9.01 -15.90 -3.12
N PHE A 95 8.35 -15.21 -2.20
CA PHE A 95 6.94 -15.38 -1.89
C PHE A 95 6.02 -14.38 -2.59
N SER A 96 6.55 -13.32 -3.21
CA SER A 96 5.76 -12.28 -3.89
C SER A 96 5.57 -12.62 -5.37
N LEU A 97 4.37 -12.41 -5.91
CA LEU A 97 4.00 -12.83 -7.27
C LEU A 97 4.84 -12.20 -8.38
N GLU A 98 5.39 -11.01 -8.20
CA GLU A 98 6.20 -10.34 -9.21
C GLU A 98 7.63 -10.87 -9.31
N ALA A 99 8.08 -11.70 -8.37
CA ALA A 99 9.46 -12.16 -8.33
C ALA A 99 9.94 -12.86 -9.64
N PRO A 100 9.12 -13.70 -10.32
CA PRO A 100 9.49 -14.28 -11.62
C PRO A 100 9.67 -13.25 -12.75
N GLU A 101 9.09 -12.06 -12.62
CA GLU A 101 9.19 -10.97 -13.61
C GLU A 101 10.51 -10.20 -13.49
N GLY A 102 11.40 -10.59 -12.56
CA GLY A 102 12.64 -9.86 -12.28
C GLY A 102 12.40 -8.45 -11.71
N LYS A 103 11.23 -8.24 -11.12
CA LYS A 103 10.82 -7.00 -10.46
C LYS A 103 10.57 -7.24 -8.98
N ARG A 104 10.42 -6.15 -8.24
CA ARG A 104 9.94 -6.17 -6.85
C ARG A 104 9.10 -4.93 -6.55
N PHE A 105 8.06 -5.10 -5.76
CA PHE A 105 7.37 -3.94 -5.16
C PHE A 105 8.23 -3.30 -4.07
N LEU A 106 8.11 -1.99 -3.92
CA LEU A 106 8.87 -1.16 -2.99
C LEU A 106 7.93 -0.28 -2.18
N SER A 107 8.11 -0.27 -0.85
CA SER A 107 7.41 0.68 0.02
C SER A 107 8.15 2.02 0.01
N ARG A 108 7.45 3.09 -0.33
CA ARG A 108 7.88 4.48 -0.11
C ARG A 108 6.94 5.14 0.89
N GLY A 109 7.44 6.16 1.59
CA GLY A 109 6.72 6.81 2.67
C GLY A 109 6.66 8.32 2.50
N ARG A 110 5.49 8.89 2.75
CA ARG A 110 5.29 10.34 2.95
C ARG A 110 4.66 10.59 4.32
N VAL A 111 5.22 11.50 5.09
CA VAL A 111 4.60 11.92 6.36
C VAL A 111 3.32 12.71 6.09
N PHE A 112 2.22 12.34 6.75
CA PHE A 112 0.98 13.12 6.69
C PHE A 112 1.15 14.47 7.36
N SER A 113 0.53 15.51 6.78
CA SER A 113 0.37 16.80 7.45
C SER A 113 -0.52 16.69 8.70
N GLU A 114 -0.50 17.69 9.57
CA GLU A 114 -1.35 17.72 10.76
C GLU A 114 -2.85 17.67 10.41
N ALA A 115 -3.26 18.40 9.36
CA ALA A 115 -4.65 18.39 8.89
C ALA A 115 -5.08 17.01 8.37
N GLU A 116 -4.18 16.32 7.67
CA GLU A 116 -4.39 14.95 7.19
C GLU A 116 -4.48 13.96 8.35
N ASN A 117 -3.58 14.04 9.33
CA ASN A 117 -3.64 13.23 10.54
C ASN A 117 -4.94 13.46 11.32
N ALA A 118 -5.39 14.71 11.46
CA ALA A 118 -6.66 15.02 12.11
C ALA A 118 -7.86 14.39 11.38
N ALA A 119 -7.87 14.45 10.04
CA ALA A 119 -8.90 13.80 9.23
C ALA A 119 -8.89 12.28 9.35
N LEU A 120 -7.70 11.68 9.45
CA LEU A 120 -7.50 10.24 9.62
C LEU A 120 -7.90 9.74 11.02
N VAL A 121 -7.70 10.54 12.08
CA VAL A 121 -8.13 10.18 13.44
C VAL A 121 -9.66 10.17 13.56
N ALA A 122 -10.34 11.06 12.85
CA ALA A 122 -11.81 11.10 12.82
C ALA A 122 -12.45 9.86 12.17
N GLN A 123 -11.67 9.07 11.43
CA GLN A 123 -12.12 7.90 10.67
C GLN A 123 -11.10 6.75 10.82
N PRO A 124 -11.19 5.98 11.92
CA PRO A 124 -10.34 4.83 12.14
C PRO A 124 -10.41 3.83 10.97
N PRO A 125 -9.29 3.19 10.60
CA PRO A 125 -9.29 2.21 9.51
C PRO A 125 -10.05 0.94 9.89
N VAL A 126 -10.46 0.20 8.87
CA VAL A 126 -11.12 -1.10 9.04
C VAL A 126 -10.09 -2.15 9.45
N THR A 127 -10.39 -2.91 10.49
CA THR A 127 -9.59 -4.06 10.94
C THR A 127 -10.00 -5.35 10.22
N GLY A 128 -9.13 -6.37 10.24
CA GLY A 128 -9.42 -7.69 9.69
C GLY A 128 -10.69 -8.30 10.26
N ALA A 129 -10.91 -8.17 11.58
CA ALA A 129 -12.13 -8.63 12.24
C ALA A 129 -13.40 -7.95 11.70
N GLN A 130 -13.36 -6.63 11.53
CA GLN A 130 -14.48 -5.86 10.96
C GLN A 130 -14.71 -6.20 9.50
N TYR A 131 -13.64 -6.38 8.72
CA TYR A 131 -13.73 -6.76 7.31
C TYR A 131 -14.35 -8.15 7.14
N ALA A 132 -13.99 -9.12 7.99
CA ALA A 132 -14.61 -10.44 8.03
C ALA A 132 -16.11 -10.38 8.35
N GLN A 133 -16.53 -9.39 9.13
CA GLN A 133 -17.95 -9.13 9.45
C GLN A 133 -18.70 -8.33 8.35
N GLY A 134 -18.05 -8.04 7.23
CA GLY A 134 -18.67 -7.35 6.08
C GLY A 134 -18.50 -5.84 6.09
N VAL A 135 -17.79 -5.24 7.05
CA VAL A 135 -17.45 -3.81 7.01
C VAL A 135 -16.49 -3.56 5.85
N ARG A 136 -16.74 -2.50 5.08
CA ARG A 136 -15.88 -2.08 3.96
C ARG A 136 -15.51 -0.61 4.12
N PRO A 137 -14.27 -0.22 3.78
CA PRO A 137 -13.87 1.18 3.83
C PRO A 137 -14.58 1.96 2.72
N VAL A 138 -14.70 3.27 2.90
CA VAL A 138 -15.13 4.17 1.83
C VAL A 138 -14.07 4.15 0.73
N ARG A 139 -14.49 3.91 -0.51
CA ARG A 139 -13.63 4.05 -1.69
C ARG A 139 -13.75 5.49 -2.19
N ASP A 140 -12.69 6.28 -2.05
CA ASP A 140 -12.68 7.71 -2.41
C ASP A 140 -11.98 8.03 -3.75
N GLY A 141 -11.65 7.01 -4.55
CA GLY A 141 -11.16 7.16 -5.93
C GLY A 141 -9.63 7.20 -6.07
N THR A 142 -9.16 7.50 -7.29
CA THR A 142 -7.84 7.20 -7.87
C THR A 142 -6.68 7.16 -6.87
N LEU A 143 -6.32 5.94 -6.44
CA LEU A 143 -5.18 5.64 -5.58
C LEU A 143 -3.88 5.45 -6.39
N ILE A 144 -3.88 5.87 -7.65
CA ILE A 144 -2.75 5.80 -8.57
C ILE A 144 -2.13 7.20 -8.69
N VAL A 145 -0.80 7.28 -8.52
CA VAL A 145 -0.02 8.52 -8.67
C VAL A 145 1.07 8.34 -9.73
N ASP A 146 1.44 9.42 -10.43
CA ASP A 146 2.40 9.34 -11.53
C ASP A 146 3.82 9.00 -11.02
N HIS A 147 4.26 9.70 -9.96
CA HIS A 147 5.59 9.49 -9.39
C HIS A 147 5.54 9.51 -7.86
N ALA A 148 6.37 8.66 -7.23
CA ALA A 148 6.50 8.67 -5.77
C ALA A 148 7.24 9.92 -5.24
N GLU A 149 7.93 10.64 -6.11
CA GLU A 149 8.77 11.80 -5.78
C GLU A 149 7.94 13.07 -5.49
N GLU A 150 6.69 13.11 -5.95
CA GLU A 150 5.74 14.20 -5.66
C GLU A 150 5.21 14.18 -4.23
N ALA A 151 5.54 13.14 -3.47
CA ALA A 151 5.05 12.93 -2.12
C ALA A 151 5.90 13.63 -1.04
N CYS A 152 7.13 14.07 -1.34
CA CYS A 152 7.99 14.76 -0.38
C CYS A 152 8.42 16.12 -0.92
N PRO A 153 7.85 17.25 -0.46
CA PRO A 153 8.54 18.52 -0.63
C PRO A 153 9.80 18.46 0.23
N VAL A 154 10.98 18.41 -0.40
CA VAL A 154 12.26 18.57 0.30
C VAL A 154 12.23 19.93 0.99
N PRO A 155 12.29 20.01 2.33
CA PRO A 155 12.41 21.30 2.99
C PRO A 155 13.81 21.86 2.68
N GLY A 156 13.89 22.91 1.87
CA GLY A 156 15.07 23.79 1.87
C GLY A 156 15.79 24.10 0.56
N VAL A 157 15.22 23.89 -0.63
CA VAL A 157 15.81 24.51 -1.83
C VAL A 157 15.31 25.96 -1.94
N ARG A 158 16.06 26.91 -1.36
CA ARG A 158 15.92 28.32 -1.73
C ARG A 158 16.26 28.46 -3.22
N PRO A 159 15.46 29.17 -4.02
CA PRO A 159 15.90 29.59 -5.34
C PRO A 159 17.14 30.47 -5.16
N LEU A 160 18.24 30.11 -5.82
CA LEU A 160 19.34 31.05 -6.03
C LEU A 160 18.78 32.17 -6.91
N ALA A 161 18.89 33.40 -6.41
CA ALA A 161 18.57 34.63 -7.13
C ALA A 161 19.48 34.82 -8.34
#